data_AF-A0A8T5T3A5-F1
#
_entry.id   AF-A0A8T5T3A5-F1
#
_cell.length_a   1.000
_cell.length_b   1.000
_cell.length_c   1.000
_cell.angle_alpha   90.00
_cell.angle_beta   90.00
_cell.angle_gamma   90.00
#
_symmetry.space_group_name_H-M   'P 1'
#
loop_
_entity.id
_entity.type
_entity.pdbx_description
1 polymer ?
#
loop_
_entity_poly.entity_id
_entity_poly.type
_entity_poly.pdbx_seq_one_letter_code
_entity_poly.pdbx_strand_id
1 'polypeptide(L)'
;MAKKNKKMIEPEVDIRQKFDNVKVLVQSHRAKEAIAYIYLVYNDIITLKFKKPRLAYQTIREYAITCVNELDQKPESVYPFIKKIEDIIYGGIEPTSKEINFTVQLFSTLYNEVTGKSLPAMSF
;
A
#
# COMPACT_ATOMS: atom_id res chain seq x y z
N MET A 1 -26.01 -24.03 -28.01
CA MET A 1 -25.17 -22.82 -28.10
C MET A 1 -24.35 -22.71 -26.83
N ALA A 2 -23.03 -22.91 -26.91
CA ALA A 2 -22.14 -22.86 -25.74
C ALA A 2 -21.95 -21.40 -25.29
N LYS A 3 -22.36 -21.08 -24.05
CA LYS A 3 -22.07 -19.80 -23.40
C LYS A 3 -20.55 -19.69 -23.22
N LYS A 4 -19.90 -18.84 -24.01
CA LYS A 4 -18.52 -18.41 -23.77
C LYS A 4 -18.47 -17.74 -22.39
N ASN A 5 -17.93 -18.42 -21.39
CA ASN A 5 -17.54 -17.81 -20.13
C ASN A 5 -16.49 -16.73 -20.42
N LYS A 6 -16.92 -15.47 -20.42
CA LYS A 6 -16.05 -14.30 -20.43
C LYS A 6 -15.24 -14.39 -19.14
N LYS A 7 -13.96 -14.77 -19.20
CA LYS A 7 -13.04 -14.65 -18.06
C LYS A 7 -13.12 -13.19 -17.62
N MET A 8 -13.73 -12.93 -16.47
CA MET A 8 -13.67 -11.62 -15.83
C MET A 8 -12.19 -11.38 -15.54
N ILE A 9 -11.58 -10.45 -16.27
CA ILE A 9 -10.26 -9.95 -15.94
C ILE A 9 -10.49 -9.16 -14.65
N GLU A 10 -10.02 -9.69 -13.52
CA GLU A 10 -10.12 -8.96 -12.27
C GLU A 10 -9.31 -7.65 -12.40
N PRO A 11 -9.87 -6.51 -11.95
CA PRO A 11 -9.14 -5.25 -11.98
C PRO A 11 -7.87 -5.36 -11.13
N GLU A 12 -6.72 -5.17 -11.77
CA GLU A 12 -5.41 -5.15 -11.14
C GLU A 12 -4.97 -3.71 -10.89
N VAL A 13 -4.35 -3.46 -9.74
CA VAL A 13 -3.70 -2.16 -9.49
C VAL A 13 -2.50 -2.02 -10.43
N ASP A 14 -2.48 -1.00 -11.28
CA ASP A 14 -1.30 -0.64 -12.04
C ASP A 14 -0.22 -0.08 -11.11
N ILE A 15 0.60 -0.99 -10.57
CA ILE A 15 1.61 -0.64 -9.58
C ILE A 15 2.67 0.31 -10.13
N ARG A 16 2.97 0.24 -11.44
CA ARG A 16 3.96 1.11 -12.07
C ARG A 16 3.43 2.55 -12.10
N GLN A 17 2.21 2.73 -12.60
CA GLN A 17 1.59 4.06 -12.64
C GLN A 17 1.43 4.65 -11.23
N LYS A 18 1.04 3.83 -10.24
CA LYS A 18 0.93 4.29 -8.85
C LYS A 18 2.29 4.78 -8.33
N PHE A 19 3.37 4.08 -8.63
CA PHE A 19 4.71 4.45 -8.18
C PHE A 19 5.35 5.60 -8.97
N ASP A 20 4.94 5.82 -10.22
CA ASP A 20 5.25 7.06 -10.95
C ASP A 20 4.63 8.28 -10.24
N ASN A 21 3.39 8.15 -9.73
CA ASN A 21 2.77 9.22 -8.94
C ASN A 21 3.55 9.47 -7.63
N VAL A 22 4.02 8.42 -6.95
CA VAL A 22 4.90 8.57 -5.78
C VAL A 22 6.14 9.37 -6.16
N LYS A 23 6.79 9.04 -7.28
CA LYS A 23 7.98 9.76 -7.75
C LYS A 23 7.71 11.24 -8.01
N VAL A 24 6.59 11.57 -8.65
CA VAL A 24 6.15 12.96 -8.88
C VAL A 24 5.94 13.70 -7.54
N LEU A 25 5.32 13.06 -6.56
CA LEU A 25 5.13 13.65 -5.22
C LEU A 25 6.47 13.94 -4.53
N VAL A 26 7.43 13.02 -4.62
CA VAL A 26 8.78 13.22 -4.05
C VAL A 26 9.51 14.37 -4.76
N GLN A 27 9.50 14.39 -6.10
CA GLN A 27 10.17 15.42 -6.90
C GLN A 27 9.55 16.82 -6.72
N SER A 28 8.27 16.89 -6.35
CA SER A 28 7.57 18.14 -6.06
C SER A 28 7.62 18.55 -4.58
N HIS A 29 8.55 17.98 -3.80
CA HIS A 29 8.74 18.27 -2.36
C HIS A 29 7.51 17.94 -1.49
N ARG A 30 6.71 16.95 -1.89
CA ARG A 30 5.52 16.45 -1.17
C ARG A 30 5.78 15.06 -0.63
N ALA A 31 6.89 14.88 0.09
CA ALA A 31 7.35 13.56 0.54
C ALA A 31 6.38 12.91 1.55
N LYS A 32 5.79 13.72 2.44
CA LYS A 32 4.73 13.25 3.34
C LYS A 32 3.51 12.69 2.59
N GLU A 33 3.10 13.36 1.51
CA GLU A 33 1.99 12.90 0.68
C GLU A 33 2.37 11.66 -0.13
N ALA A 34 3.62 11.54 -0.58
CA ALA A 34 4.12 10.32 -1.22
C ALA A 34 3.95 9.10 -0.32
N ILE A 35 4.31 9.22 0.97
CA ILE A 35 4.15 8.15 1.96
C ILE A 35 2.67 7.86 2.25
N ALA A 36 1.84 8.89 2.41
CA ALA A 36 0.39 8.71 2.56
C ALA A 36 -0.23 8.02 1.34
N TYR A 37 0.24 8.34 0.14
CA TYR A 37 -0.21 7.72 -1.10
C TYR A 37 0.16 6.23 -1.17
N ILE A 38 1.35 5.83 -0.72
CA ILE A 38 1.74 4.41 -0.63
C ILE A 38 0.75 3.63 0.26
N TYR A 39 0.29 4.21 1.36
CA TYR A 39 -0.76 3.59 2.19
C TYR A 39 -2.11 3.45 1.44
N LEU A 40 -2.49 4.43 0.62
CA LEU A 40 -3.67 4.31 -0.24
C LEU A 40 -3.53 3.19 -1.26
N VAL A 41 -2.34 3.03 -1.88
CA VAL A 41 -2.06 1.90 -2.78
C VAL A 41 -2.22 0.57 -2.05
N TYR A 42 -1.72 0.45 -0.83
CA TYR A 42 -1.93 -0.75 -0.01
C TYR A 42 -3.43 -1.03 0.20
N ASN A 43 -4.21 -0.03 0.60
CA ASN A 43 -5.66 -0.18 0.76
C ASN A 43 -6.38 -0.60 -0.53
N ASP A 44 -5.99 -0.04 -1.68
CA ASP A 44 -6.53 -0.41 -2.99
C ASP A 44 -6.29 -1.91 -3.25
N ILE A 45 -5.08 -2.39 -2.98
CA ILE A 45 -4.70 -3.79 -3.17
C ILE A 45 -5.49 -4.71 -2.24
N ILE A 46 -5.60 -4.36 -0.94
CA ILE A 46 -6.37 -5.15 0.02
C ILE A 46 -7.86 -5.20 -0.38
N THR A 47 -8.41 -4.06 -0.78
CA THR A 47 -9.79 -3.95 -1.25
C THR A 47 -10.03 -4.81 -2.49
N LEU A 48 -9.12 -4.77 -3.45
CA LEU A 48 -9.27 -5.53 -4.69
C LEU A 48 -9.13 -7.04 -4.45
N LYS A 49 -8.14 -7.47 -3.66
CA LYS A 49 -7.88 -8.89 -3.41
C LYS A 49 -8.89 -9.52 -2.44
N PHE A 50 -9.23 -8.85 -1.35
CA PHE A 50 -10.03 -9.44 -0.27
C PHE A 50 -11.46 -8.89 -0.19
N LYS A 51 -11.82 -7.91 -1.03
CA LYS A 51 -13.13 -7.23 -1.01
C LYS A 51 -13.48 -6.63 0.36
N LYS A 52 -12.45 -6.23 1.11
CA LYS A 52 -12.57 -5.72 2.49
C LYS A 52 -11.93 -4.33 2.60
N PRO A 53 -12.57 -3.25 2.11
CA PRO A 53 -12.03 -1.90 2.22
C PRO A 53 -11.98 -1.40 3.66
N ARG A 54 -11.09 -0.44 3.93
CA ARG A 54 -11.11 0.32 5.19
C ARG A 54 -12.38 1.16 5.27
N LEU A 55 -13.07 1.09 6.41
CA LEU A 55 -14.26 1.90 6.64
C LEU A 55 -13.88 3.33 7.03
N ALA A 56 -14.72 4.30 6.68
CA ALA A 56 -14.43 5.72 6.87
C ALA A 56 -14.14 6.09 8.33
N TYR A 57 -14.79 5.40 9.28
CA TYR A 57 -14.62 5.61 10.71
C TYR A 57 -13.44 4.84 11.32
N GLN A 58 -12.84 3.89 10.60
CA GLN A 58 -11.72 3.11 11.11
C GLN A 58 -10.42 3.91 11.01
N THR A 59 -9.64 3.95 12.08
CA THR A 59 -8.25 4.40 12.03
C THR A 59 -7.41 3.43 11.18
N ILE A 60 -6.23 3.90 10.75
CA ILE A 60 -5.31 3.04 9.98
C ILE A 60 -4.80 1.85 10.81
N ARG A 61 -4.72 2.01 12.13
CA ARG A 61 -4.35 0.95 13.07
C ARG A 61 -5.47 -0.08 13.28
N GLU A 62 -6.71 0.36 13.44
CA GLU A 62 -7.85 -0.56 13.52
C GLU A 62 -7.97 -1.40 12.24
N TYR A 63 -7.78 -0.77 11.07
CA TYR A 63 -7.79 -1.49 9.81
C TYR A 63 -6.63 -2.48 9.67
N ALA A 64 -5.45 -2.13 10.20
CA ALA A 64 -4.31 -3.05 10.27
C ALA A 64 -4.64 -4.31 11.09
N ILE A 65 -5.32 -4.14 12.23
CA ILE A 65 -5.78 -5.25 13.08
C ILE A 65 -6.77 -6.13 12.30
N THR A 66 -7.71 -5.53 11.57
CA THR A 66 -8.61 -6.28 10.67
C THR A 66 -7.82 -7.06 9.62
N CYS A 67 -6.82 -6.45 8.99
CA CYS A 67 -5.99 -7.12 7.97
C CYS A 67 -5.27 -8.35 8.53
N VAL A 68 -4.76 -8.27 9.76
CA VAL A 68 -4.07 -9.39 10.42
C VAL A 68 -5.07 -10.47 10.84
N ASN A 69 -6.14 -10.09 11.56
CA ASN A 69 -7.04 -11.06 12.18
C ASN A 69 -8.02 -11.71 11.19
N GLU A 70 -8.43 -11.00 10.15
CA GLU A 70 -9.48 -11.45 9.23
C GLU A 70 -8.95 -11.82 7.83
N LEU A 71 -7.79 -11.26 7.42
CA LEU A 71 -7.25 -11.44 6.06
C LEU A 71 -5.94 -12.23 6.02
N ASP A 72 -5.56 -12.83 7.16
CA ASP A 72 -4.36 -13.67 7.32
C ASP A 72 -3.06 -12.96 6.88
N GLN A 73 -3.00 -11.64 7.05
CA GLN A 73 -1.77 -10.89 6.82
C GLN A 73 -0.84 -11.00 8.02
N LYS A 74 0.45 -11.02 7.75
CA LYS A 74 1.46 -11.22 8.79
C LYS A 74 1.62 -9.97 9.67
N PRO A 75 1.47 -10.08 11.00
CA PRO A 75 1.62 -8.94 11.91
C PRO A 75 3.03 -8.32 11.83
N GLU A 76 4.07 -9.13 11.65
CA GLU A 76 5.46 -8.70 11.49
C GLU A 76 5.71 -7.86 10.24
N SER A 77 4.83 -7.92 9.24
CA SER A 77 4.92 -7.09 8.03
C SER A 77 3.99 -5.88 8.12
N VAL A 78 2.74 -6.10 8.56
CA VAL A 78 1.70 -5.05 8.57
C VAL A 78 2.00 -3.99 9.63
N TYR A 79 2.31 -4.37 10.87
CA TYR A 79 2.44 -3.41 11.95
C TYR A 79 3.64 -2.47 11.79
N PRO A 80 4.83 -2.90 11.35
CA PRO A 80 5.93 -1.98 11.07
C PRO A 80 5.60 -0.99 9.96
N PHE A 81 4.92 -1.43 8.90
CA PHE A 81 4.47 -0.54 7.83
C PHE A 81 3.49 0.52 8.35
N ILE A 82 2.44 0.11 9.07
CA ILE A 82 1.42 1.03 9.57
C ILE A 82 2.01 2.00 10.60
N LYS A 83 2.87 1.52 11.49
CA LYS A 83 3.60 2.38 12.43
C LYS A 83 4.43 3.43 11.68
N LYS A 84 5.11 3.04 10.60
CA LYS A 84 5.88 3.99 9.78
C LYS A 84 4.99 5.08 9.17
N ILE A 85 3.82 4.70 8.68
CA ILE A 85 2.82 5.65 8.16
C ILE A 85 2.34 6.59 9.27
N GLU A 86 2.03 6.08 10.46
CA GLU A 86 1.61 6.89 11.62
C GLU A 86 2.70 7.89 12.03
N ASP A 87 3.94 7.43 12.18
CA ASP A 87 5.08 8.24 12.60
C ASP A 87 5.31 9.42 11.64
N ILE A 88 5.12 9.22 10.33
CA ILE A 88 5.28 10.27 9.32
C ILE A 88 4.06 11.19 9.23
N ILE A 89 2.84 10.63 9.18
CA ILE A 89 1.63 11.44 9.00
C ILE A 89 1.37 12.32 10.23
N TYR A 90 1.63 11.80 11.44
CA TYR A 90 1.34 12.49 12.69
C TYR A 90 2.58 13.09 13.38
N GLY A 91 3.80 12.65 13.06
CA GLY A 91 5.02 13.08 13.76
C GLY A 91 5.54 14.49 13.43
N GLY A 92 4.89 15.23 12.52
CA GLY A 92 5.17 16.65 12.27
C GLY A 92 6.51 16.97 11.58
N ILE A 93 7.33 15.96 11.26
CA ILE A 93 8.64 16.10 10.60
C ILE A 93 8.50 15.72 9.12
N GLU A 94 9.15 16.49 8.24
CA GLU A 94 9.19 16.17 6.81
C GLU A 94 10.07 14.92 6.57
N PRO A 95 9.55 13.88 5.92
CA PRO A 95 10.32 12.66 5.65
C PRO A 95 11.49 12.91 4.70
N THR A 96 12.64 12.33 5.03
CA THR A 96 13.82 12.32 4.15
C THR A 96 13.72 11.23 3.09
N SER A 97 14.60 11.25 2.08
CA SER A 97 14.71 10.15 1.10
C SER A 97 14.92 8.78 1.74
N LYS A 98 15.58 8.72 2.90
CA LYS A 98 15.75 7.48 3.66
C LYS A 98 14.42 6.94 4.18
N GLU A 99 13.55 7.82 4.68
CA GLU A 99 12.23 7.48 5.19
C GLU A 99 11.32 6.96 4.06
N ILE A 100 11.38 7.59 2.89
CA ILE A 100 10.65 7.17 1.69
C ILE A 100 11.12 5.78 1.25
N ASN A 101 12.43 5.58 1.07
CA ASN A 101 12.99 4.30 0.64
C ASN A 101 12.67 3.18 1.62
N PHE A 102 12.74 3.44 2.93
CA PHE A 102 12.36 2.46 3.94
C PHE A 102 10.87 2.13 3.90
N THR A 103 10.01 3.13 3.69
CA THR A 103 8.57 2.90 3.52
C THR A 103 8.28 2.04 2.30
N VAL A 104 8.97 2.29 1.19
CA VAL A 104 8.86 1.49 -0.05
C VAL A 104 9.33 0.05 0.17
N GLN A 105 10.38 -0.18 0.96
CA GLN A 105 10.83 -1.52 1.33
C GLN A 105 9.77 -2.28 2.13
N LEU A 106 9.21 -1.66 3.17
CA LEU A 106 8.11 -2.25 3.96
C LEU A 106 6.90 -2.57 3.07
N PHE A 107 6.53 -1.64 2.20
CA PHE A 107 5.45 -1.86 1.24
C PHE A 107 5.78 -2.99 0.25
N SER A 108 7.02 -3.09 -0.24
CA SER A 108 7.42 -4.14 -1.18
C SER A 108 7.26 -5.54 -0.57
N THR A 109 7.59 -5.69 0.72
CA THR A 109 7.35 -6.94 1.46
C THR A 109 5.85 -7.25 1.50
N LEU A 110 5.02 -6.29 1.92
CA LEU A 110 3.57 -6.47 1.97
C LEU A 110 2.96 -6.76 0.60
N TYR A 111 3.41 -6.05 -0.43
CA TYR A 111 2.97 -6.25 -1.81
C TYR A 111 3.25 -7.69 -2.26
N ASN A 112 4.44 -8.21 -1.95
CA ASN A 112 4.80 -9.57 -2.29
C ASN A 112 3.98 -10.60 -1.52
N GLU A 113 3.80 -10.42 -0.22
CA GLU A 113 3.00 -11.33 0.60
C GLU A 113 1.54 -11.36 0.17
N VAL A 114 1.00 -10.19 -0.18
CA VAL A 114 -0.40 -10.05 -0.61
C VAL A 114 -0.59 -10.49 -2.04
N THR A 115 0.33 -10.29 -2.97
CA THR A 115 0.07 -10.53 -4.41
C THR A 115 0.88 -11.68 -5.02
N GLY A 116 1.93 -12.15 -4.35
CA GLY A 116 2.94 -13.06 -4.89
C GLY A 116 3.85 -12.41 -5.94
N LYS A 117 3.74 -11.10 -6.19
CA LYS A 117 4.50 -10.37 -7.21
C LYS A 117 5.61 -9.54 -6.58
N SER A 118 6.65 -9.26 -7.35
CA SER A 118 7.71 -8.34 -6.93
C SER A 118 7.35 -6.91 -7.32
N LEU A 119 7.68 -5.96 -6.46
CA LEU A 119 7.58 -4.54 -6.83
C LEU A 119 8.57 -4.27 -7.97
N PRO A 120 8.21 -3.50 -9.01
CA PRO A 120 9.18 -3.02 -9.98
C PRO A 120 10.32 -2.28 -9.30
N ALA A 121 11.54 -2.39 -9.83
CA ALA A 121 12.66 -1.60 -9.34
C ALA A 121 12.38 -0.11 -9.59
N MET A 122 12.34 0.68 -8.52
CA MET A 122 12.07 2.12 -8.55
C MET A 122 13.26 2.87 -7.93
N SER A 123 13.56 4.05 -8.45
CA SER A 123 14.55 4.99 -7.88
C SER A 123 13.86 6.29 -7.49
N PHE A 124 14.14 6.76 -6.27
CA PHE A 124 13.60 7.98 -5.66
C PHE A 124 14.71 8.94 -5.30
#